data_AF-A0A7V5AT05-F1
#
_entry.id   AF-A0A7V5AT05-F1
#
_cell.length_a   1.000
_cell.length_b   1.000
_cell.length_c   1.000
_cell.angle_alpha   90.00
_cell.angle_beta   90.00
_cell.angle_gamma   90.00
#
_symmetry.space_group_name_H-M   'P 1'
#
loop_
_entity.id
_entity.type
_entity.pdbx_description
1 polymer ?
#
loop_
_entity_poly.entity_id
_entity_poly.type
_entity_poly.pdbx_seq_one_letter_code
_entity_poly.pdbx_strand_id
1 'polypeptide(L)' 'NKAIELNPRDAIAYYNLACAYVKKGNKSEALKNLKKAFERDRRFRRLKETVKEDGAFDPIRSDPEFNRLLK' A
#
# COMPACT_ATOMS: atom_id res chain seq x y z
N ASN A 1 2.95 -13.11 25.15
CA ASN A 1 3.04 -12.11 24.07
C ASN A 1 2.35 -12.63 22.82
N LYS A 2 1.04 -12.36 22.69
CA LYS A 2 0.19 -12.89 21.63
C LYS A 2 0.38 -12.03 20.38
N ALA A 3 1.29 -12.41 19.50
CA ALA A 3 1.33 -11.87 18.15
C ALA A 3 0.01 -12.25 17.47
N ILE A 4 -0.89 -11.29 17.31
CA ILE A 4 -2.11 -11.47 16.52
C ILE A 4 -1.61 -11.69 15.09
N GLU A 5 -1.68 -12.94 14.63
CA GLU A 5 -1.42 -13.31 13.24
C GLU A 5 -2.53 -12.71 12.37
N LEU A 6 -2.41 -11.42 12.09
CA LEU A 6 -3.14 -10.79 11.01
C LEU A 6 -2.66 -11.48 9.74
N ASN A 7 -3.60 -12.15 9.05
CA ASN A 7 -3.29 -12.98 7.89
C ASN A 7 -2.53 -12.15 6.85
N PRO A 8 -1.22 -12.40 6.64
CA PRO A 8 -0.39 -11.56 5.78
C PRO A 8 -0.89 -11.55 4.32
N ARG A 9 -1.71 -12.54 3.96
CA ARG A 9 -2.34 -12.66 2.64
C ARG A 9 -3.30 -11.50 2.34
N ASP A 10 -3.96 -10.94 3.35
CA ASP A 10 -4.92 -9.84 3.13
C ASP A 10 -4.20 -8.54 2.77
N ALA A 11 -3.13 -8.20 3.48
CA ALA A 11 -2.35 -7.00 3.20
C ALA A 11 -1.73 -7.02 1.80
N ILE A 12 -1.21 -8.18 1.39
CA ILE A 12 -0.65 -8.39 0.05
C ILE A 12 -1.74 -8.27 -1.03
N ALA A 13 -2.94 -8.80 -0.80
CA ALA A 13 -4.05 -8.68 -1.75
C ALA A 13 -4.44 -7.20 -1.98
N TYR A 14 -4.56 -6.41 -0.92
CA TYR A 14 -4.83 -4.97 -1.04
C TYR A 14 -3.68 -4.21 -1.72
N TYR A 15 -2.43 -4.59 -1.47
CA TYR A 15 -1.29 -4.03 -2.18
C TYR A 15 -1.35 -4.30 -3.69
N ASN A 16 -1.60 -5.55 -4.07
CA ASN A 16 -1.72 -5.93 -5.48
C ASN A 16 -2.87 -5.20 -6.17
N LEU A 17 -4.00 -5.00 -5.46
CA LEU A 17 -5.10 -4.17 -5.94
C LEU A 17 -4.66 -2.71 -6.14
N ALA A 18 -3.88 -2.15 -5.21
CA ALA A 18 -3.34 -0.80 -5.35
C ALA A 18 -2.49 -0.68 -6.63
N CYS A 19 -1.55 -1.60 -6.85
CA CYS A 19 -0.74 -1.65 -8.07
C CYS A 19 -1.60 -1.77 -9.34
N ALA A 20 -2.64 -2.60 -9.32
CA ALA A 20 -3.56 -2.75 -10.45
C ALA A 20 -4.34 -1.45 -10.74
N TYR A 21 -4.76 -0.73 -9.70
CA TYR A 21 -5.45 0.55 -9.87
C TYR A 21 -4.52 1.67 -10.35
N VAL A 22 -3.25 1.69 -9.93
CA VAL A 22 -2.25 2.62 -10.50
C VAL A 22 -2.10 2.36 -12.00
N LYS A 23 -1.97 1.09 -12.43
CA LYS A 23 -1.90 0.72 -13.85
C LYS A 23 -3.14 1.12 -14.65
N LYS A 24 -4.31 1.16 -14.01
CA LYS A 24 -5.57 1.65 -14.60
C LYS A 24 -5.70 3.17 -14.60
N GLY A 25 -4.72 3.92 -14.08
CA GLY A 25 -4.79 5.36 -13.90
C GLY A 25 -5.75 5.82 -12.78
N ASN A 26 -6.35 4.89 -12.03
CA ASN A 26 -7.27 5.21 -10.94
C ASN A 26 -6.49 5.38 -9.64
N LYS A 27 -5.88 6.56 -9.48
CA LYS A 27 -5.11 6.93 -8.30
C LYS A 27 -5.91 6.84 -6.98
N SER A 28 -7.18 7.25 -6.99
CA SER A 28 -8.00 7.28 -5.77
C SER A 28 -8.19 5.88 -5.19
N GLU A 29 -8.57 4.90 -6.03
CA GLU A 29 -8.71 3.52 -5.58
C GLU A 29 -7.36 2.88 -5.27
N ALA A 30 -6.28 3.29 -5.94
CA ALA A 30 -4.93 2.83 -5.59
C ALA A 30 -4.56 3.21 -4.15
N LEU A 31 -4.69 4.49 -3.78
CA LEU A 31 -4.37 5.00 -2.44
C LEU A 31 -5.24 4.37 -1.36
N LYS A 32 -6.54 4.20 -1.64
CA LYS A 32 -7.48 3.53 -0.74
C LYS A 32 -7.11 2.09 -0.44
N ASN A 33 -6.72 1.31 -1.46
CA ASN A 33 -6.30 -0.07 -1.26
C ASN A 33 -4.92 -0.14 -0.60
N LEU A 34 -4.00 0.76 -0.93
CA LEU A 34 -2.70 0.82 -0.27
C LEU A 34 -2.83 1.13 1.24
N LYS A 35 -3.74 2.04 1.60
CA LYS A 35 -4.07 2.33 3.00
C LYS A 35 -4.59 1.08 3.73
N LYS A 36 -5.51 0.34 3.12
CA LYS A 36 -6.01 -0.93 3.67
C LYS A 36 -4.87 -1.93 3.89
N ALA A 37 -3.91 -2.03 2.97
CA ALA A 37 -2.75 -2.91 3.15
C ALA A 37 -1.97 -2.58 4.43
N PHE A 38 -1.72 -1.29 4.71
CA PHE A 38 -1.02 -0.83 5.92
C PHE A 38 -1.84 -0.93 7.22
N GLU A 39 -3.17 -1.00 7.12
CA GLU A 39 -4.08 -1.23 8.24
C GLU A 39 -4.21 -2.72 8.58
N ARG A 40 -4.13 -3.61 7.58
CA ARG A 40 -4.34 -5.05 7.75
C ARG A 40 -3.18 -5.78 8.39
N ASP A 41 -1.93 -5.44 8.07
CA ASP A 41 -0.76 -6.06 8.70
C ASP A 41 0.25 -4.99 9.15
N ARG A 42 0.51 -4.96 10.46
CA ARG A 42 1.50 -4.06 11.08
C ARG A 42 2.91 -4.29 10.53
N ARG A 43 3.24 -5.49 10.05
CA ARG A 43 4.50 -5.80 9.37
C ARG A 43 4.52 -5.20 7.98
N PHE A 44 3.40 -5.20 7.29
CA PHE A 44 3.27 -4.55 5.98
C PHE A 44 3.44 -3.03 6.07
N ARG A 45 3.03 -2.42 7.19
CA ARG A 45 3.36 -1.01 7.49
C ARG A 45 4.86 -0.71 7.52
N ARG A 46 5.72 -1.70 7.85
CA ARG A 46 7.17 -1.52 7.83
C ARG A 46 7.74 -1.51 6.40
N LEU A 47 6.95 -1.88 5.41
CA LEU A 47 7.33 -1.87 3.99
C LEU A 47 7.06 -0.51 3.32
N LYS A 48 6.63 0.52 4.06
CA LYS A 48 6.33 1.85 3.50
C LYS A 48 7.48 2.43 2.66
N GLU A 49 8.72 2.28 3.12
CA GLU A 49 9.91 2.72 2.35
C GLU A 49 10.07 1.88 1.07
N THR A 50 9.89 0.56 1.13
CA THR A 50 9.92 -0.30 -0.05
C THR A 50 8.83 0.09 -1.06
N VAL A 51 7.62 0.40 -0.58
CA VAL A 51 6.50 0.85 -1.44
C VAL A 51 6.80 2.20 -2.11
N LYS A 52 7.52 3.10 -1.42
CA LYS A 52 7.92 4.40 -1.97
C LYS A 52 8.83 4.26 -3.19
N GLU A 53 9.71 3.26 -3.15
CA GLU A 53 10.69 2.95 -4.19
C GLU A 53 10.15 1.99 -5.26
N ASP A 54 9.02 1.32 -5.03
CA ASP A 54 8.41 0.42 -6.00
C ASP A 54 7.94 1.19 -7.26
N GLY A 55 8.46 0.78 -8.41
CA GLY A 55 8.15 1.37 -9.71
C GLY A 55 6.67 1.29 -10.10
N ALA A 56 5.89 0.37 -9.52
CA ALA A 56 4.45 0.31 -9.71
C ALA A 56 3.73 1.62 -9.29
N PHE A 57 4.34 2.39 -8.39
CA PHE A 57 3.81 3.66 -7.90
C PHE A 57 4.47 4.89 -8.53
N ASP A 58 5.39 4.73 -9.49
CA ASP A 58 5.98 5.85 -10.24
C ASP A 58 4.94 6.88 -10.71
N PRO A 59 3.78 6.49 -11.29
CA PRO A 59 2.79 7.45 -11.78
C PRO A 59 2.14 8.31 -10.69
N ILE A 60 2.20 7.89 -9.43
CA ILE A 60 1.58 8.59 -8.29
C ILE A 60 2.59 8.97 -7.21
N ARG A 61 3.89 8.77 -7.43
CA ARG A 61 4.95 9.05 -6.44
C ARG A 61 5.01 10.52 -6.03
N SER A 62 4.72 11.43 -6.95
CA SER A 62 4.67 12.87 -6.67
C SER A 62 3.39 13.31 -5.95
N ASP A 63 2.42 12.41 -5.75
CA ASP A 63 1.15 12.75 -5.13
C ASP A 63 1.32 13.05 -3.63
N PRO A 64 0.80 14.17 -3.11
CA PRO A 64 0.92 14.51 -1.69
C PRO A 64 0.22 13.50 -0.76
N GLU A 65 -0.89 12.90 -1.20
CA GLU A 65 -1.62 11.89 -0.42
C GLU A 65 -0.85 10.58 -0.37
N PHE A 66 -0.21 10.17 -1.47
CA PHE A 66 0.71 9.03 -1.48
C PHE A 66 1.83 9.24 -0.46
N ASN A 67 2.49 10.40 -0.50
CA ASN A 67 3.57 10.72 0.44
C ASN A 67 3.10 10.79 1.90
N ARG A 68 1.90 11.32 2.16
CA ARG A 68 1.30 11.32 3.51
C ARG A 68 1.01 9.91 4.02
N LEU A 69 0.62 9.00 3.15
CA LEU A 69 0.33 7.61 3.53
C LEU A 69 1.59 6.85 3.95
N LEU A 70 2.74 7.21 3.39
CA LEU A 70 4.03 6.57 3.64
C LEU A 70 4.84 7.20 4.79
N LYS A 71 4.46 8.40 5.26
CA LYS A 71 4.95 8.94 6.54
C LYS A 71 4.46 8.09 7.71
#